data_AF-A0A952LDS9-F1
#
_entry.id   AF-A0A952LDS9-F1
#
_cell.length_a   1.000
_cell.length_b   1.000
_cell.length_c   1.000
_cell.angle_alpha   90.00
_cell.angle_beta   90.00
_cell.angle_gamma   90.00
#
_symmetry.space_group_name_H-M   'P 1'
#
loop_
_entity.id
_entity.type
_entity.pdbx_description
1 polymer ?
#
loop_
_entity_poly.entity_id
_entity_poly.type
_entity_poly.pdbx_seq_one_letter_code
_entity_poly.pdbx_strand_id
1 'polypeptide(L)'
;MKKGLEKVIVEGKELYFFYLGASDYFKPVYRVFVSKNLLKFDDKGAYVEFPFKGCELVKKDNYNLILKQGDKNCFIFEIESGFRGTAEIEEIDAYHHEYTTYKYDIYKSERGSTGVSKGVIMLTDSDKVKIKWKRDGRLYGKPAKGMTILHLNGDIEEIDRVESIDEIAKELE
;
A
#
# COMPACT_ATOMS: atom_id res chain seq x y z
N MET A 1 2.49 -7.06 -6.05
CA MET A 1 1.17 -6.50 -6.43
C MET A 1 1.26 -5.75 -7.76
N LYS A 2 0.42 -6.07 -8.75
CA LYS A 2 0.36 -5.39 -10.05
C LYS A 2 -0.73 -4.31 -10.06
N LYS A 3 -0.44 -3.10 -10.54
CA LYS A 3 -1.41 -2.01 -10.73
C LYS A 3 -1.44 -1.61 -12.21
N GLY A 4 -2.61 -1.73 -12.84
CA GLY A 4 -2.84 -1.21 -14.20
C GLY A 4 -2.89 0.31 -14.19
N LEU A 5 -2.53 0.93 -15.32
CA LEU A 5 -2.42 2.38 -15.45
C LEU A 5 -3.43 2.93 -16.44
N GLU A 6 -4.02 4.06 -16.08
CA GLU A 6 -4.77 4.93 -16.98
C GLU A 6 -3.82 5.84 -17.73
N LYS A 7 -4.24 6.28 -18.92
CA LYS A 7 -3.49 7.19 -19.80
C LYS A 7 -4.27 8.48 -19.98
N VAL A 8 -3.58 9.61 -19.89
CA VAL A 8 -4.10 10.93 -20.26
C VAL A 8 -3.10 11.65 -21.17
N ILE A 9 -3.61 12.44 -22.10
CA ILE A 9 -2.79 13.28 -23.00
C ILE A 9 -2.97 14.72 -22.58
N VAL A 10 -1.87 15.38 -22.22
CA VAL A 10 -1.84 16.80 -21.84
C VAL A 10 -0.76 17.48 -22.67
N GLU A 11 -1.13 18.51 -23.43
CA GLU A 11 -0.20 19.26 -24.30
C GLU A 11 0.61 18.34 -25.24
N GLY A 12 -0.03 17.29 -25.78
CA GLY A 12 0.62 16.30 -26.65
C GLY A 12 1.54 15.31 -25.93
N LYS A 13 1.69 15.40 -24.60
CA LYS A 13 2.45 14.46 -23.77
C LYS A 13 1.52 13.41 -23.17
N GLU A 14 1.88 12.15 -23.38
CA GLU A 14 1.22 11.03 -22.72
C GLU A 14 1.73 10.88 -21.28
N LEU A 15 0.79 10.90 -20.33
CA LEU A 15 1.02 10.65 -18.91
C LEU A 15 0.27 9.39 -18.51
N TYR A 16 0.90 8.58 -17.65
CA TYR A 16 0.35 7.34 -17.12
C TYR A 16 0.17 7.49 -15.62
N PHE A 17 -0.97 7.05 -15.08
CA PHE A 17 -1.23 7.13 -13.65
C PHE A 17 -2.15 6.01 -13.16
N PHE A 18 -2.18 5.78 -11.85
CA PHE A 18 -3.20 4.96 -11.20
C PHE A 18 -3.73 5.66 -9.96
N TYR A 19 -4.89 5.22 -9.49
CA TYR A 19 -5.49 5.70 -8.26
C TYR A 19 -5.12 4.82 -7.07
N LEU A 20 -4.87 5.46 -5.93
CA LEU A 20 -4.78 4.81 -4.63
C LEU A 20 -5.91 5.27 -3.73
N GLY A 21 -6.53 4.28 -3.10
CA GLY A 21 -7.63 4.49 -2.20
C GLY A 21 -8.91 4.99 -2.87
N ALA A 22 -9.95 5.02 -2.06
CA ALA A 22 -11.26 5.56 -2.37
C ALA A 22 -11.84 6.08 -1.06
N SER A 23 -12.02 7.39 -0.92
CA SER A 23 -12.76 8.04 0.18
C SER A 23 -14.27 8.04 -0.10
N ASP A 24 -15.04 8.80 0.69
CA ASP A 24 -16.46 9.03 0.49
C ASP A 24 -16.82 9.27 -0.98
N TYR A 25 -17.90 8.65 -1.43
CA TYR A 25 -18.38 8.64 -2.82
C TYR A 25 -17.34 8.12 -3.83
N PHE A 26 -16.48 7.22 -3.39
CA PHE A 26 -15.40 6.61 -4.18
C PHE A 26 -14.45 7.62 -4.81
N LYS A 27 -14.33 8.82 -4.24
CA LYS A 27 -13.32 9.77 -4.70
C LYS A 27 -11.95 9.17 -4.42
N PRO A 28 -11.03 9.11 -5.39
CA PRO A 28 -9.69 8.61 -5.11
C PRO A 28 -9.04 9.35 -3.93
N VAL A 29 -8.05 8.77 -3.27
CA VAL A 29 -7.29 9.50 -2.25
C VAL A 29 -6.04 10.10 -2.85
N TYR A 30 -5.36 9.31 -3.69
CA TYR A 30 -4.21 9.78 -4.46
C TYR A 30 -4.32 9.40 -5.93
N ARG A 31 -3.83 10.28 -6.79
CA ARG A 31 -3.47 9.99 -8.18
C ARG A 31 -1.95 9.88 -8.25
N VAL A 32 -1.45 8.71 -8.60
CA VAL A 32 -0.01 8.42 -8.69
C VAL A 32 0.39 8.40 -10.16
N PHE A 33 1.08 9.44 -10.61
CA PHE A 33 1.67 9.49 -11.94
C PHE A 33 2.96 8.67 -11.97
N VAL A 34 3.16 7.91 -13.04
CA VAL A 34 4.31 7.02 -13.21
C VAL A 34 5.16 7.50 -14.37
N SER A 35 6.46 7.66 -14.13
CA SER A 35 7.42 7.98 -15.18
C SER A 35 7.50 6.85 -16.21
N LYS A 36 7.63 7.21 -17.51
CA LYS A 36 7.62 6.26 -18.62
C LYS A 36 8.64 5.13 -18.49
N ASN A 37 9.78 5.42 -17.87
CA ASN A 37 10.88 4.47 -17.70
C ASN A 37 10.56 3.33 -16.72
N LEU A 38 9.51 3.48 -15.90
CA LEU A 38 9.08 2.46 -14.93
C LEU A 38 7.91 1.62 -15.46
N LEU A 39 7.38 1.96 -16.64
CA LEU A 39 6.22 1.31 -17.21
C LEU A 39 6.60 -0.06 -17.77
N LYS A 40 5.74 -1.04 -17.49
CA LYS A 40 5.69 -2.30 -18.20
C LYS A 40 4.42 -2.35 -19.04
N PHE A 41 4.42 -3.15 -20.10
CA PHE A 41 3.27 -3.32 -20.99
C PHE A 41 2.94 -4.81 -21.12
N ASP A 42 1.65 -5.11 -21.12
CA ASP A 42 1.10 -6.43 -21.43
C ASP A 42 -0.12 -6.27 -22.36
N ASP A 43 -0.81 -7.38 -22.63
CA ASP A 43 -2.00 -7.42 -23.48
C ASP A 43 -3.17 -6.56 -22.96
N LYS A 44 -3.15 -6.16 -21.67
CA LYS A 44 -4.18 -5.33 -21.03
C LYS A 44 -3.78 -3.85 -20.98
N GLY A 45 -2.52 -3.51 -21.26
CA GLY A 45 -2.03 -2.14 -21.34
C GLY A 45 -0.81 -1.88 -20.46
N ALA A 46 -0.63 -0.60 -20.08
CA ALA A 46 0.48 -0.18 -19.24
C ALA A 46 0.23 -0.56 -17.76
N TYR A 47 1.25 -1.02 -17.06
CA TYR A 47 1.18 -1.38 -15.65
C TYR A 47 2.50 -1.15 -14.92
N VAL A 48 2.43 -1.15 -13.59
CA VAL A 48 3.58 -1.25 -12.68
C VAL A 48 3.42 -2.40 -11.70
N GLU A 49 4.53 -2.93 -11.23
CA GLU A 49 4.58 -3.99 -10.23
C GLU A 49 5.31 -3.52 -8.98
N PHE A 50 4.71 -3.80 -7.84
CA PHE A 50 5.26 -3.56 -6.52
C PHE A 50 5.65 -4.88 -5.85
N PRO A 51 6.67 -4.88 -4.99
CA PRO A 51 7.51 -3.73 -4.66
C PRO A 51 8.42 -3.31 -5.81
N PHE A 52 8.76 -2.02 -5.84
CA PHE A 52 9.51 -1.41 -6.92
C PHE A 52 10.87 -0.92 -6.40
N LYS A 53 11.96 -1.40 -6.99
CA LYS A 53 13.33 -1.01 -6.62
C LYS A 53 13.81 0.21 -7.42
N GLY A 54 14.56 1.09 -6.78
CA GLY A 54 15.24 2.21 -7.46
C GLY A 54 14.26 3.28 -7.94
N CYS A 55 13.38 3.73 -7.04
CA CYS A 55 12.39 4.76 -7.31
C CYS A 55 12.41 5.87 -6.27
N GLU A 56 11.69 6.92 -6.60
CA GLU A 56 11.43 8.06 -5.76
C GLU A 56 9.94 8.39 -5.87
N LEU A 57 9.31 8.70 -4.74
CA LEU A 57 7.91 9.11 -4.66
C LEU A 57 7.83 10.55 -4.21
N VAL A 58 7.48 11.44 -5.14
CA VAL A 58 7.41 12.89 -4.89
C VAL A 58 5.96 13.33 -4.76
N LYS A 59 5.60 13.87 -3.60
CA LYS A 59 4.31 14.52 -3.42
C LYS A 59 4.34 15.90 -4.08
N LYS A 60 3.42 16.14 -5.01
CA LYS A 60 3.27 17.45 -5.68
C LYS A 60 2.23 18.33 -5.03
N ASP A 61 1.14 17.74 -4.57
CA ASP A 61 0.10 18.40 -3.81
C ASP A 61 -0.60 17.39 -2.89
N ASN A 62 -1.77 17.73 -2.36
CA ASN A 62 -2.51 16.86 -1.44
C ASN A 62 -2.98 15.54 -2.07
N TYR A 63 -3.08 15.49 -3.39
CA TYR A 63 -3.74 14.42 -4.13
C TYR A 63 -2.81 13.75 -5.16
N ASN A 64 -1.83 14.47 -5.68
CA ASN A 64 -0.95 14.00 -6.74
C ASN A 64 0.42 13.57 -6.21
N LEU A 65 0.77 12.32 -6.50
CA LEU A 65 2.10 11.74 -6.27
C LEU A 65 2.76 11.45 -7.62
N ILE A 66 4.08 11.54 -7.68
CA ILE A 66 4.87 11.18 -8.85
C ILE A 66 5.85 10.08 -8.46
N LEU A 67 5.70 8.91 -9.07
CA LEU A 67 6.63 7.79 -9.00
C LEU A 67 7.60 7.88 -10.20
N LYS A 68 8.88 8.11 -9.91
CA LYS A 68 9.95 8.22 -10.91
C LYS A 68 11.18 7.41 -10.49
N GLN A 69 12.16 7.30 -11.37
CA GLN A 69 13.45 6.66 -11.05
C GLN A 69 14.12 7.39 -9.87
N GLY A 70 14.72 6.64 -8.97
CA GLY A 70 15.44 7.12 -7.80
C GLY A 70 16.33 6.03 -7.21
N ASP A 71 16.61 6.13 -5.93
CA ASP A 71 17.51 5.25 -5.16
C ASP A 71 16.80 4.41 -4.10
N LYS A 72 15.52 4.70 -3.80
CA LYS A 72 14.75 4.02 -2.76
C LYS A 72 13.92 2.86 -3.30
N ASN A 73 13.30 2.12 -2.41
CA ASN A 73 12.35 1.05 -2.68
C ASN A 73 10.93 1.50 -2.33
N CYS A 74 9.96 1.18 -3.18
CA CYS A 74 8.56 1.50 -2.97
C CYS A 74 7.72 0.24 -2.74
N PHE A 75 6.99 0.22 -1.64
CA PHE A 75 6.11 -0.86 -1.23
C PHE A 75 4.65 -0.36 -1.19
N ILE A 76 3.70 -1.24 -1.50
CA ILE A 76 2.28 -1.00 -1.27
C ILE A 76 1.76 -2.13 -0.40
N PHE A 77 1.02 -1.75 0.64
CA PHE A 77 0.29 -2.67 1.50
C PHE A 77 -1.17 -2.24 1.59
N GLU A 78 -2.10 -3.19 1.50
CA GLU A 78 -3.53 -2.97 1.65
C GLU A 78 -4.10 -4.06 2.56
N ILE A 79 -4.82 -3.68 3.61
CA ILE A 79 -5.49 -4.59 4.54
C ILE A 79 -7.00 -4.40 4.48
N GLU A 80 -7.69 -5.48 4.16
CA GLU A 80 -9.15 -5.49 4.13
C GLU A 80 -9.77 -5.46 5.52
N SER A 81 -10.75 -4.59 5.72
CA SER A 81 -11.66 -4.64 6.87
C SER A 81 -12.62 -5.83 6.80
N GLY A 82 -13.14 -6.24 7.95
CA GLY A 82 -14.32 -7.10 8.02
C GLY A 82 -15.57 -6.41 7.50
N PHE A 83 -16.64 -7.19 7.33
CA PHE A 83 -17.93 -6.64 6.90
C PHE A 83 -18.50 -5.70 7.98
N ARG A 84 -18.85 -4.48 7.58
CA ARG A 84 -19.25 -3.37 8.48
C ARG A 84 -18.20 -3.02 9.54
N GLY A 85 -16.93 -3.17 9.20
CA GLY A 85 -15.81 -2.82 10.06
C GLY A 85 -14.81 -1.89 9.42
N THR A 86 -13.74 -1.59 10.14
CA THR A 86 -12.63 -0.72 9.75
C THR A 86 -11.33 -1.51 9.84
N ALA A 87 -10.34 -1.12 9.04
CA ALA A 87 -8.96 -1.59 9.19
C ALA A 87 -8.06 -0.43 9.63
N GLU A 88 -6.93 -0.75 10.24
CA GLU A 88 -5.94 0.22 10.67
C GLU A 88 -4.53 -0.35 10.49
N ILE A 89 -3.62 0.52 10.05
CA ILE A 89 -2.18 0.25 10.03
C ILE A 89 -1.60 0.96 11.24
N GLU A 90 -1.30 0.17 12.28
CA GLU A 90 -0.87 0.65 13.59
C GLU A 90 0.58 1.11 13.55
N GLU A 91 1.46 0.28 13.01
CA GLU A 91 2.90 0.49 13.04
C GLU A 91 3.54 0.02 11.74
N ILE A 92 4.57 0.74 11.32
CA ILE A 92 5.40 0.40 10.16
C ILE A 92 6.85 0.48 10.64
N ASP A 93 7.60 -0.59 10.44
CA ASP A 93 9.01 -0.68 10.78
C ASP A 93 9.79 -1.09 9.52
N ALA A 94 10.64 -0.19 9.06
CA ALA A 94 11.55 -0.43 7.95
C ALA A 94 12.94 -0.88 8.43
N TYR A 95 13.00 -1.66 9.52
CA TYR A 95 14.23 -2.20 10.12
C TYR A 95 15.27 -1.12 10.41
N HIS A 96 14.83 -0.05 11.08
CA HIS A 96 15.64 1.13 11.43
C HIS A 96 16.07 2.03 10.25
N HIS A 97 15.59 1.78 9.03
CA HIS A 97 15.75 2.73 7.93
C HIS A 97 14.70 3.83 7.98
N GLU A 98 15.06 5.02 7.49
CA GLU A 98 14.08 6.07 7.26
C GLU A 98 13.08 5.65 6.19
N TYR A 99 11.83 6.08 6.38
CA TYR A 99 10.76 5.79 5.43
C TYR A 99 9.74 6.93 5.37
N THR A 100 9.15 7.10 4.20
CA THR A 100 8.03 8.02 3.95
C THR A 100 6.79 7.21 3.64
N THR A 101 5.63 7.59 4.18
CA THR A 101 4.38 6.87 3.93
C THR A 101 3.25 7.81 3.51
N TYR A 102 2.35 7.29 2.68
CA TYR A 102 1.07 7.91 2.38
C TYR A 102 -0.03 6.86 2.60
N LYS A 103 -0.73 7.00 3.73
CA LYS A 103 -1.87 6.14 4.09
C LYS A 103 -3.13 6.61 3.37
N TYR A 104 -4.00 5.67 2.98
CA TYR A 104 -5.25 5.96 2.31
C TYR A 104 -6.35 5.00 2.75
N ASP A 105 -7.59 5.46 2.66
CA ASP A 105 -8.78 4.65 2.87
C ASP A 105 -9.19 3.94 1.58
N ILE A 106 -9.81 2.77 1.74
CA ILE A 106 -10.38 1.97 0.66
C ILE A 106 -11.81 1.62 1.04
N TYR A 107 -12.75 2.42 0.57
CA TYR A 107 -14.17 2.26 0.86
C TYR A 107 -14.76 1.10 0.06
N LYS A 108 -15.47 0.17 0.72
CA LYS A 108 -16.19 -0.94 0.06
C LYS A 108 -17.62 -0.57 -0.38
N SER A 109 -18.11 0.60 0.01
CA SER A 109 -19.37 1.20 -0.46
C SER A 109 -19.24 2.73 -0.46
N GLU A 110 -20.12 3.44 -1.18
CA GLU A 110 -20.04 4.91 -1.33
C GLU A 110 -19.88 5.67 -0.01
N ARG A 111 -20.48 5.17 1.07
CA ARG A 111 -20.44 5.77 2.41
C ARG A 111 -19.67 4.94 3.43
N GLY A 112 -18.94 3.90 2.99
CA GLY A 112 -18.19 3.02 3.90
C GLY A 112 -19.06 2.10 4.75
N SER A 113 -20.38 2.06 4.52
CA SER A 113 -21.34 1.23 5.27
C SER A 113 -21.04 -0.26 5.25
N THR A 114 -20.31 -0.76 4.24
CA THR A 114 -19.89 -2.17 4.12
C THR A 114 -18.52 -2.43 4.76
N GLY A 115 -17.84 -1.35 5.15
CA GLY A 115 -16.54 -1.35 5.79
C GLY A 115 -15.53 -0.47 5.05
N VAL A 116 -14.54 -0.02 5.81
CA VAL A 116 -13.46 0.87 5.34
C VAL A 116 -12.13 0.18 5.56
N SER A 117 -11.51 -0.26 4.47
CA SER A 117 -10.19 -0.88 4.48
C SER A 117 -9.09 0.19 4.43
N LYS A 118 -7.84 -0.19 4.74
CA LYS A 118 -6.71 0.75 4.74
C LYS A 118 -5.62 0.28 3.80
N GLY A 119 -4.98 1.23 3.15
CA GLY A 119 -3.74 1.00 2.42
C GLY A 119 -2.67 2.01 2.79
N VAL A 120 -1.45 1.69 2.41
CA VAL A 120 -0.29 2.56 2.53
C VAL A 120 0.65 2.31 1.37
N ILE A 121 1.14 3.39 0.77
CA ILE A 121 2.32 3.36 -0.11
C ILE A 121 3.50 3.90 0.69
N MET A 122 4.63 3.21 0.62
CA MET A 122 5.80 3.46 1.46
C MET A 122 7.06 3.54 0.61
N LEU A 123 7.93 4.50 0.90
CA LEU A 123 9.23 4.66 0.26
C LEU A 123 10.32 4.54 1.33
N THR A 124 11.28 3.63 1.14
CA THR A 124 12.37 3.38 2.11
C THR A 124 13.60 2.80 1.42
N ASP A 125 14.76 2.90 2.05
CA ASP A 125 16.00 2.29 1.56
C ASP A 125 16.13 0.81 1.96
N SER A 126 15.26 0.34 2.87
CA SER A 126 15.20 -1.07 3.28
C SER A 126 14.72 -1.98 2.16
N ASP A 127 15.22 -3.22 2.14
CA ASP A 127 14.77 -4.30 1.26
C ASP A 127 13.53 -5.04 1.80
N LYS A 128 13.07 -4.70 3.01
CA LYS A 128 11.84 -5.22 3.58
C LYS A 128 11.16 -4.25 4.55
N VAL A 129 9.85 -4.39 4.71
CA VAL A 129 9.06 -3.55 5.63
C VAL A 129 8.10 -4.43 6.42
N LYS A 130 8.10 -4.24 7.74
CA LYS A 130 7.22 -4.92 8.70
C LYS A 130 6.05 -3.99 9.04
N ILE A 131 4.83 -4.50 8.95
CA ILE A 131 3.61 -3.70 9.08
C ILE A 131 2.69 -4.38 10.08
N LYS A 132 2.41 -3.72 11.20
CA LYS A 132 1.43 -4.16 12.19
C LYS A 132 0.08 -3.56 11.85
N TRP A 133 -0.95 -4.39 11.83
CA TRP A 133 -2.29 -3.98 11.46
C TRP A 133 -3.34 -4.62 12.36
N LYS A 134 -4.49 -3.94 12.44
CA LYS A 134 -5.70 -4.48 13.04
C LYS A 134 -6.92 -4.19 12.16
N ARG A 135 -7.98 -4.96 12.35
CA ARG A 135 -9.26 -4.82 11.66
C ARG A 135 -10.39 -5.36 12.51
N ASP A 136 -11.58 -4.80 12.31
CA ASP A 136 -12.79 -5.23 12.99
C ASP A 136 -13.93 -5.54 12.01
N GLY A 137 -15.15 -5.69 12.54
CA GLY A 137 -16.34 -6.10 11.80
C GLY A 137 -16.52 -7.62 11.80
N ARG A 138 -17.33 -8.13 10.86
CA ARG A 138 -17.50 -9.58 10.71
C ARG A 138 -16.35 -10.14 9.87
N LEU A 139 -15.44 -10.85 10.53
CA LEU A 139 -14.20 -11.36 9.94
C LEU A 139 -14.33 -12.80 9.39
N TYR A 140 -15.40 -13.52 9.74
CA TYR A 140 -15.66 -14.88 9.25
C TYR A 140 -14.46 -15.82 9.41
N GLY A 141 -13.82 -15.80 10.59
CA GLY A 141 -12.65 -16.62 10.90
C GLY A 141 -11.31 -16.01 10.50
N LYS A 142 -11.29 -14.87 9.79
CA LYS A 142 -10.05 -14.13 9.54
C LYS A 142 -9.51 -13.47 10.82
N PRO A 143 -8.18 -13.34 10.97
CA PRO A 143 -7.57 -12.70 12.14
C PRO A 143 -7.95 -11.21 12.23
N ALA A 144 -8.21 -10.74 13.46
CA ALA A 144 -8.54 -9.34 13.77
C ALA A 144 -7.29 -8.46 13.86
N LYS A 145 -6.12 -9.04 14.04
CA LYS A 145 -4.84 -8.36 14.05
C LYS A 145 -3.75 -9.27 13.52
N GLY A 146 -2.68 -8.67 13.04
CA GLY A 146 -1.58 -9.40 12.48
C GLY A 146 -0.40 -8.50 12.18
N MET A 147 0.62 -9.12 11.65
CA MET A 147 1.80 -8.45 11.15
C MET A 147 2.12 -9.01 9.77
N THR A 148 2.48 -8.14 8.85
CA THR A 148 2.88 -8.53 7.49
C THR A 148 4.26 -7.99 7.20
N ILE A 149 5.16 -8.83 6.71
CA ILE A 149 6.48 -8.43 6.22
C ILE A 149 6.45 -8.49 4.69
N LEU A 150 6.75 -7.36 4.05
CA LEU A 150 6.90 -7.26 2.60
C LEU A 150 8.37 -7.26 2.25
N HIS A 151 8.80 -8.13 1.34
CA HIS A 151 10.19 -8.21 0.87
C HIS A 151 10.32 -7.67 -0.55
N LEU A 152 11.44 -7.02 -0.87
CA LEU A 152 11.70 -6.38 -2.17
C LEU A 152 11.69 -7.35 -3.35
N ASN A 153 11.90 -8.64 -3.10
CA ASN A 153 11.77 -9.69 -4.11
C ASN A 153 10.30 -10.04 -4.44
N GLY A 154 9.33 -9.48 -3.69
CA GLY A 154 7.91 -9.73 -3.85
C GLY A 154 7.33 -10.73 -2.85
N ASP A 155 8.15 -11.35 -2.00
CA ASP A 155 7.68 -12.28 -0.98
C ASP A 155 6.90 -11.54 0.12
N ILE A 156 5.88 -12.22 0.65
CA ILE A 156 5.00 -11.70 1.70
C ILE A 156 4.94 -12.74 2.81
N GLU A 157 5.30 -12.33 4.02
CA GLU A 157 5.16 -13.14 5.23
C GLU A 157 4.02 -12.59 6.08
N GLU A 158 3.03 -13.41 6.40
CA GLU A 158 1.90 -13.05 7.28
C GLU A 158 2.02 -13.76 8.62
N ILE A 159 1.95 -13.00 9.70
CA ILE A 159 2.07 -13.44 11.08
C ILE A 159 0.77 -13.09 11.80
N ASP A 160 -0.13 -14.06 11.87
CA ASP A 160 -1.51 -13.88 12.37
C ASP A 160 -1.65 -14.09 13.89
N ARG A 161 -0.58 -14.54 14.57
CA ARG A 161 -0.56 -14.85 16.02
C ARG A 161 0.45 -13.97 16.77
N VAL A 162 0.29 -12.66 16.61
CA VAL A 162 1.21 -11.68 17.22
C VAL A 162 1.21 -11.76 18.76
N GLU A 163 0.06 -12.07 19.39
CA GLU A 163 -0.02 -12.25 20.85
C GLU A 163 0.91 -13.35 21.36
N SER A 164 0.94 -14.49 20.69
CA SER A 164 1.77 -15.63 21.09
C SER A 164 3.26 -15.32 20.95
N ILE A 165 3.66 -14.50 19.98
CA ILE A 165 5.08 -14.16 19.77
C ILE A 165 5.55 -13.12 20.78
N ASP A 166 4.75 -12.11 21.08
CA ASP A 166 5.08 -11.11 22.11
C ASP A 166 5.16 -11.75 23.51
N GLU A 167 4.32 -12.75 23.80
CA GLU A 167 4.39 -13.54 25.04
C GLU A 167 5.65 -14.43 25.08
N ILE A 168 5.94 -15.16 24.00
CA ILE A 168 7.15 -15.99 23.90
C ILE A 168 8.42 -15.15 24.00
N ALA A 169 8.46 -13.98 23.36
CA ALA A 169 9.60 -13.07 23.43
C ALA A 169 9.88 -12.58 24.86
N LYS A 170 8.82 -12.32 25.64
CA LYS A 170 8.94 -11.94 27.06
C LYS A 170 9.39 -13.08 27.97
N GLU A 171 9.10 -14.34 27.62
CA GLU A 171 9.57 -15.51 28.38
C GLU A 171 11.03 -15.90 28.06
N LEU A 172 11.60 -15.38 26.96
CA LEU A 172 12.97 -15.65 26.53
C LEU A 172 14.00 -14.62 27.04
N GLU A 173 13.55 -13.55 27.71
CA GLU A 173 14.39 -12.59 28.46
C GLU A 173 14.58 -13.04 29.92
#